data_AF-A0AAD7AQC0-F1
#
_entry.id   AF-A0AAD7AQC0-F1
#
_cell.length_a   1.000
_cell.length_b   1.000
_cell.length_c   1.000
_cell.angle_alpha   90.00
_cell.angle_beta   90.00
_cell.angle_gamma   90.00
#
_symmetry.space_group_name_H-M   'P 1'
#
loop_
_entity.id
_entity.type
_entity.pdbx_description
1 polymer ?
#
loop_
_entity_poly.entity_id
_entity_poly.type
_entity_poly.pdbx_seq_one_letter_code
_entity_poly.pdbx_strand_id
1 'polypeptide(L)'
;MRAPIKTGKRLRGTEDEIEERLAFDRQLLSYRQTAEWGMCGLQGSFGHLRIPFEIGRQEGRGDLLEICVQLNNLHVQQVGINQIHTVYMPLWKQTQEQEEIWGNFENVLFGEQRRSDRVARFHNVAIY
;
A
#
# COMPACT_ATOMS: atom_id res chain seq x y z
N MET A 1 6.05 -1.19 15.35
CA MET A 1 5.25 -2.01 14.39
C MET A 1 4.59 -3.16 15.14
N ARG A 2 3.28 -3.39 14.94
CA ARG A 2 2.60 -4.60 15.45
C ARG A 2 2.81 -5.75 14.45
N ALA A 3 2.89 -6.98 14.96
CA ALA A 3 3.09 -8.18 14.17
C ALA A 3 1.83 -9.08 14.23
N PRO A 4 1.50 -9.79 13.13
CA PRO A 4 0.38 -10.71 13.13
C PRO A 4 0.51 -11.81 14.18
N ILE A 5 -0.63 -12.30 14.66
CA ILE A 5 -0.73 -13.43 15.58
C ILE A 5 -0.29 -14.69 14.83
N LYS A 6 0.66 -15.42 15.42
CA LYS A 6 1.14 -16.70 14.87
C LYS A 6 0.21 -17.85 15.24
N THR A 7 0.11 -18.83 14.35
CA THR A 7 -0.57 -20.10 14.60
C THR A 7 -0.10 -20.74 15.91
N GLY A 8 -1.02 -21.27 16.71
CA GLY A 8 -0.73 -21.93 17.98
C GLY A 8 -0.55 -20.99 19.18
N LYS A 9 -0.63 -19.67 18.98
CA LYS A 9 -0.59 -18.71 20.09
C LYS A 9 -1.91 -18.78 20.89
N ARG A 10 -1.81 -19.11 22.18
CA ARG A 10 -2.97 -19.04 23.09
C ARG A 10 -3.32 -17.57 23.36
N LEU A 11 -4.53 -17.17 22.97
CA LEU A 11 -5.09 -15.86 23.31
C LEU A 11 -5.77 -15.96 24.68
N ARG A 12 -5.55 -14.95 25.53
CA ARG A 12 -6.19 -14.81 26.83
C ARG A 12 -7.10 -13.58 26.78
N GLY A 13 -8.28 -13.70 27.38
CA GLY A 13 -9.30 -12.65 27.43
C GLY A 13 -10.71 -13.24 27.49
N THR A 14 -11.71 -12.37 27.50
CA THR A 14 -13.10 -12.76 27.20
C THR A 14 -13.24 -13.17 25.73
N GLU A 15 -14.35 -13.81 25.38
CA GLU A 15 -14.63 -14.21 24.00
C GLU A 15 -14.64 -12.98 23.07
N ASP A 16 -15.26 -11.89 23.51
CA ASP A 16 -15.28 -10.60 22.81
C ASP A 16 -13.88 -10.02 22.58
N GLU A 17 -13.01 -10.03 23.60
CA GLU A 17 -11.63 -9.55 23.49
C GLU A 17 -10.78 -10.40 22.52
N ILE A 18 -11.08 -11.71 22.45
CA ILE A 18 -10.41 -12.63 21.52
C ILE A 18 -10.87 -12.34 20.10
N GLU A 19 -12.16 -12.16 19.89
CA GLU A 19 -12.73 -11.82 18.58
C GLU A 19 -12.21 -10.48 18.06
N GLU A 20 -12.18 -9.45 18.90
CA GLU A 20 -11.63 -8.13 18.56
C GLU A 20 -10.17 -8.24 18.11
N ARG A 21 -9.34 -8.98 18.86
CA ARG A 21 -7.94 -9.19 18.51
C ARG A 21 -7.76 -9.91 17.17
N LEU A 22 -8.61 -10.91 16.88
CA LEU A 22 -8.57 -11.64 15.61
C LEU A 22 -9.08 -10.78 14.45
N ALA A 23 -10.06 -9.91 14.69
CA ALA A 23 -10.53 -8.95 13.69
C ALA A 23 -9.44 -7.93 13.33
N PHE A 24 -8.76 -7.36 14.34
CA PHE A 24 -7.61 -6.48 14.12
C PHE A 24 -6.46 -7.19 13.38
N ASP A 25 -6.18 -8.46 13.70
CA ASP A 25 -5.13 -9.22 13.05
C ASP A 25 -5.41 -9.44 11.56
N ARG A 26 -6.65 -9.78 11.22
CA ARG A 26 -7.12 -9.91 9.82
C ARG A 26 -6.98 -8.59 9.06
N GLN A 27 -7.29 -7.47 9.70
CA GLN A 27 -7.07 -6.14 9.12
C GLN A 27 -5.58 -5.91 8.84
N LEU A 28 -4.72 -6.12 9.83
CA LEU A 28 -3.27 -5.94 9.72
C LEU A 28 -2.68 -6.77 8.57
N LEU A 29 -3.11 -8.02 8.43
CA LEU A 29 -2.67 -8.92 7.37
C LEU A 29 -3.11 -8.42 5.98
N SER A 30 -4.37 -7.98 5.84
CA SER A 30 -4.90 -7.47 4.57
C SER A 30 -4.10 -6.28 4.03
N TYR A 31 -3.78 -5.31 4.89
CA TYR A 31 -2.96 -4.15 4.50
C TYR A 31 -1.52 -4.56 4.14
N ARG A 32 -0.91 -5.46 4.93
CA ARG A 32 0.45 -5.94 4.66
C ARG A 32 0.55 -6.66 3.33
N GLN A 33 -0.38 -7.57 3.04
CA GLN A 33 -0.37 -8.36 1.81
C GLN A 33 -0.35 -7.47 0.57
N THR A 34 -1.10 -6.36 0.59
CA THR A 34 -1.14 -5.43 -0.54
C THR A 34 0.19 -4.68 -0.70
N ALA A 35 0.80 -4.23 0.39
CA ALA A 35 2.12 -3.60 0.35
C ALA A 35 3.22 -4.59 -0.09
N GLU A 36 3.18 -5.82 0.44
CA GLU A 36 4.12 -6.89 0.09
C GLU A 36 4.02 -7.26 -1.39
N TRP A 37 2.81 -7.40 -1.94
CA TRP A 37 2.62 -7.68 -3.36
C TRP A 37 3.16 -6.56 -4.26
N GLY A 38 2.93 -5.30 -3.90
CA GLY A 38 3.50 -4.17 -4.63
C GLY A 38 5.03 -4.18 -4.62
N MET A 39 5.64 -4.41 -3.45
CA MET A 39 7.09 -4.49 -3.30
C MET A 39 7.69 -5.71 -4.01
N CYS A 40 7.03 -6.87 -3.96
CA CYS A 40 7.46 -8.07 -4.69
C CYS A 40 7.45 -7.84 -6.20
N GLY A 41 6.45 -7.16 -6.74
CA GLY A 41 6.40 -6.80 -8.16
C GLY A 41 7.57 -5.90 -8.57
N LEU A 42 7.88 -4.90 -7.75
CA LEU A 42 9.02 -4.00 -7.98
C LEU A 42 10.35 -4.75 -7.90
N GLN A 43 10.55 -5.56 -6.86
CA GLN A 43 11.78 -6.35 -6.68
C GLN A 43 11.98 -7.39 -7.79
N GLY A 44 10.91 -8.09 -8.18
CA GLY A 44 10.96 -9.08 -9.25
C GLY A 44 11.31 -8.47 -10.60
N SER A 45 10.81 -7.27 -10.89
CA SER A 45 11.07 -6.55 -12.15
C SER A 45 12.55 -6.14 -12.30
N PHE A 46 13.26 -5.91 -11.18
CA PHE A 46 14.65 -5.44 -11.18
C PHE A 46 15.60 -6.42 -10.49
N GLY A 47 15.31 -7.73 -10.48
CA GLY A 47 16.15 -8.73 -9.80
C GLY A 47 17.60 -8.81 -10.30
N HIS A 48 17.88 -8.31 -11.51
CA HIS A 48 19.22 -8.23 -12.10
C HIS A 48 19.90 -6.86 -11.93
N LEU A 49 19.22 -5.86 -11.36
CA LEU A 49 19.80 -4.55 -11.11
C LEU A 49 20.78 -4.64 -9.94
N ARG A 50 22.07 -4.75 -10.24
CA ARG A 50 23.16 -4.89 -9.25
C ARG A 50 24.03 -3.64 -9.16
N ILE A 51 23.42 -2.47 -9.27
CA ILE A 51 24.14 -1.19 -9.17
C ILE A 51 24.29 -0.84 -7.68
N PRO A 52 25.52 -0.60 -7.18
CA PRO A 52 25.72 -0.13 -5.82
C PRO A 52 25.04 1.23 -5.60
N PHE A 53 24.30 1.37 -4.51
CA PHE A 53 23.75 2.65 -4.09
C PHE A 53 24.85 3.46 -3.39
N GLU A 54 25.47 4.39 -4.11
CA GLU A 54 26.46 5.31 -3.54
C GLU A 54 25.79 6.24 -2.53
N ILE A 55 26.13 6.10 -1.24
CA ILE A 55 25.52 6.88 -0.14
C ILE A 55 25.79 8.39 -0.31
N GLY A 56 26.93 8.76 -0.88
CA GLY A 56 27.34 10.15 -1.07
C GLY A 56 26.69 10.87 -2.26
N ARG A 57 26.02 10.14 -3.16
CA ARG A 57 25.43 10.71 -4.38
C ARG A 57 23.90 10.68 -4.31
N GLN A 58 23.34 11.64 -3.58
CA GLN A 58 21.90 11.70 -3.33
C GLN A 58 21.06 11.79 -4.62
N GLU A 59 21.49 12.60 -5.59
CA GLU A 59 20.79 12.78 -6.88
C GLU A 59 20.74 11.47 -7.67
N GLY A 60 21.90 10.83 -7.91
CA GLY A 60 21.94 9.57 -8.68
C GLY A 60 21.16 8.43 -8.04
N ARG A 61 21.03 8.42 -6.70
CA ARG A 61 20.15 7.51 -5.99
C ARG A 61 18.66 7.81 -6.25
N GLY A 62 18.29 9.09 -6.19
CA GLY A 62 16.94 9.55 -6.50
C GLY A 62 16.55 9.14 -7.92
N ASP A 63 17.39 9.46 -8.90
CA ASP A 63 17.18 9.13 -10.31
C ASP A 63 16.99 7.62 -10.51
N LEU A 64 17.85 6.80 -9.90
CA LEU A 64 17.76 5.34 -10.03
C LEU A 64 16.46 4.79 -9.45
N LEU A 65 16.05 5.27 -8.27
CA LEU A 65 14.80 4.86 -7.65
C LEU A 65 13.59 5.32 -8.47
N GLU A 66 13.62 6.56 -8.96
CA GLU A 66 12.57 7.12 -9.79
C GLU A 66 12.41 6.33 -11.09
N ILE A 67 13.51 6.05 -11.80
CA ILE A 67 13.52 5.25 -13.03
C ILE A 67 12.93 3.86 -12.77
N CYS A 68 13.34 3.18 -11.70
CA CYS A 68 12.79 1.87 -11.35
C CYS A 68 11.27 1.91 -11.13
N VAL A 69 10.78 2.92 -10.40
CA VAL A 69 9.34 3.08 -10.14
C VAL A 69 8.58 3.41 -11.44
N GLN A 70 9.11 4.31 -12.28
CA GLN A 70 8.51 4.68 -13.55
C GLN A 70 8.43 3.49 -14.52
N LEU A 71 9.51 2.72 -14.65
CA LEU A 71 9.55 1.52 -15.49
C LEU A 71 8.59 0.43 -14.98
N ASN A 72 8.50 0.25 -13.66
CA ASN A 72 7.50 -0.65 -13.08
C ASN A 72 6.08 -0.18 -13.39
N ASN A 73 5.80 1.12 -13.27
CA ASN A 73 4.50 1.71 -13.60
C ASN A 73 4.13 1.50 -15.07
N LEU A 74 5.09 1.70 -15.99
CA LEU A 74 4.91 1.43 -17.41
C LEU A 74 4.60 -0.06 -17.65
N HIS A 75 5.35 -0.97 -17.02
CA HIS A 75 5.14 -2.40 -17.16
C HIS A 75 3.75 -2.83 -16.70
N VAL A 76 3.31 -2.42 -15.50
CA VAL A 76 1.98 -2.77 -15.00
C VAL A 76 0.84 -2.15 -15.83
N GLN A 77 1.07 -1.00 -16.46
CA GLN A 77 0.13 -0.40 -17.41
C GLN A 77 0.04 -1.21 -18.70
N GLN A 78 1.17 -1.59 -19.30
CA GLN A 78 1.19 -2.37 -20.54
C GLN A 78 0.59 -3.77 -20.37
N VAL A 79 0.84 -4.42 -19.22
CA VAL A 79 0.31 -5.77 -18.93
C VAL A 79 -1.14 -5.72 -18.42
N GLY A 80 -1.68 -4.53 -18.11
CA GLY A 80 -3.05 -4.35 -17.64
C GLY A 80 -3.30 -4.83 -16.20
N ILE A 81 -2.25 -5.02 -15.41
CA ILE A 81 -2.34 -5.47 -14.01
C ILE A 81 -2.27 -4.31 -13.00
N ASN A 82 -2.33 -3.07 -13.47
CA ASN A 82 -2.33 -1.88 -12.63
C ASN A 82 -3.66 -1.72 -11.88
N GLN A 83 -3.78 -2.41 -10.74
CA GLN A 83 -4.95 -2.34 -9.84
C GLN A 83 -5.20 -0.93 -9.29
N ILE A 84 -4.14 -0.10 -9.15
CA ILE A 84 -4.31 1.31 -8.77
C ILE A 84 -5.15 2.00 -9.84
N HIS A 85 -4.83 1.79 -11.12
CA HIS A 85 -5.57 2.39 -12.23
C HIS A 85 -6.95 1.76 -12.45
N THR A 86 -7.07 0.44 -12.36
CA THR A 86 -8.32 -0.25 -12.73
C THR A 86 -9.34 -0.33 -11.60
N VAL A 87 -8.91 -0.37 -10.34
CA VAL A 87 -9.80 -0.57 -9.18
C VAL A 87 -9.87 0.67 -8.28
N TYR A 88 -8.72 1.30 -7.96
CA TYR A 88 -8.70 2.40 -7.00
C TYR A 88 -9.01 3.77 -7.62
N MET A 89 -8.41 4.09 -8.77
CA MET A 89 -8.61 5.38 -9.45
C MET A 89 -10.08 5.67 -9.79
N PRO A 90 -10.90 4.73 -10.27
CA PRO A 90 -12.32 5.00 -10.53
C PRO A 90 -13.09 5.43 -9.27
N LEU A 91 -12.70 4.91 -8.11
CA LEU A 91 -13.32 5.27 -6.83
C LEU A 91 -12.91 6.67 -6.35
N TRP A 92 -11.66 7.07 -6.61
CA TRP A 92 -11.20 8.42 -6.32
C TRP A 92 -11.70 9.47 -7.31
N LYS A 93 -12.22 9.06 -8.46
CA LYS A 93 -12.85 9.96 -9.45
C LYS A 93 -14.39 9.93 -9.40
N GLN A 94 -14.97 9.22 -8.44
CA GLN A 94 -16.42 9.01 -8.38
C GLN A 94 -17.20 10.26 -7.92
N THR A 95 -16.55 11.16 -7.17
CA THR A 95 -17.17 12.38 -6.64
C THR A 95 -16.24 13.57 -6.85
N GLN A 96 -16.81 14.75 -7.08
CA GLN A 96 -16.06 15.99 -7.32
C GLN A 96 -15.03 16.31 -6.23
N GLU A 97 -15.39 16.13 -4.95
CA GLU A 97 -14.47 16.31 -3.81
C GLU A 97 -13.23 15.39 -3.90
N GLN A 98 -13.41 14.15 -4.35
CA GLN A 98 -12.33 13.17 -4.44
C GLN A 98 -11.42 13.44 -5.66
N GLU A 99 -12.01 13.93 -6.75
CA GLU A 99 -11.25 14.36 -7.92
C GLU A 99 -10.39 15.59 -7.62
N GLU A 100 -10.90 16.53 -6.81
CA GLU A 100 -10.14 17.68 -6.31
C GLU A 100 -8.98 17.27 -5.37
N ILE A 101 -9.21 16.31 -4.47
CA ILE A 101 -8.15 15.76 -3.61
C ILE A 101 -7.10 15.02 -4.42
N TRP A 102 -7.51 14.25 -5.42
CA TRP A 102 -6.61 13.56 -6.34
C TRP A 102 -5.78 14.52 -7.18
N GLY A 103 -6.40 15.58 -7.71
CA GLY A 103 -5.73 16.61 -8.51
C GLY A 103 -4.74 17.47 -7.71
N ASN A 104 -4.95 17.61 -6.40
CA ASN A 104 -4.09 18.40 -5.50
C ASN A 104 -3.24 17.53 -4.56
N PHE A 105 -3.09 16.24 -4.84
CA PHE A 105 -2.56 15.25 -3.89
C PHE A 105 -1.18 15.63 -3.31
N GLU A 106 -0.33 16.29 -4.11
CA GLU A 106 0.99 16.80 -3.71
C GLU A 106 0.94 17.84 -2.59
N ASN A 107 -0.20 18.55 -2.45
CA ASN A 107 -0.43 19.63 -1.50
C ASN A 107 -1.30 19.21 -0.31
N VAL A 108 -1.82 17.97 -0.30
CA VAL A 108 -2.70 17.47 0.77
C VAL A 108 -1.87 16.97 1.96
N LEU A 109 -2.21 17.42 3.16
CA LEU A 109 -1.55 16.91 4.37
C LEU A 109 -1.90 15.43 4.61
N PHE A 110 -0.95 14.66 5.15
CA PHE A 110 -1.16 13.22 5.40
C PHE A 110 -2.40 12.90 6.27
N GLY A 111 -2.77 13.79 7.20
CA GLY A 111 -3.98 13.64 8.01
C GLY A 111 -5.29 13.84 7.21
N GLU A 112 -5.27 14.65 6.16
CA GLU A 112 -6.38 14.82 5.22
C GLU A 112 -6.45 13.65 4.25
N GLN A 113 -5.31 13.19 3.74
CA GLN A 113 -5.23 11.97 2.92
C GLN A 113 -5.85 10.78 3.63
N ARG A 114 -5.57 10.60 4.93
CA ARG A 114 -6.14 9.50 5.72
C ARG A 114 -7.65 9.65 5.95
N ARG A 115 -8.13 10.87 6.23
CA ARG A 115 -9.58 11.13 6.38
C ARG A 115 -10.35 10.85 5.10
N SER A 116 -9.72 11.13 3.97
CA SER A 116 -10.26 10.91 2.64
C SER A 116 -9.90 9.54 2.05
N ASP A 117 -9.30 8.64 2.85
CA ASP A 117 -8.92 7.32 2.37
C ASP A 117 -10.18 6.48 2.06
N ARG A 118 -10.24 6.04 0.81
CA ARG A 118 -11.31 5.20 0.29
C ARG A 118 -10.83 3.81 -0.11
N VAL A 119 -9.53 3.55 -0.07
CA VAL A 119 -8.95 2.23 -0.38
C VAL A 119 -9.12 1.29 0.80
N ALA A 120 -9.25 1.82 2.03
CA ALA A 120 -9.60 1.06 3.22
C ALA A 120 -10.78 0.10 3.05
N ARG A 121 -11.74 0.42 2.17
CA ARG A 121 -12.92 -0.43 1.87
C ARG A 121 -12.58 -1.78 1.25
N PHE A 122 -11.40 -1.93 0.64
CA PHE A 122 -10.92 -3.19 0.04
C PHE A 122 -10.16 -4.05 1.03
N HIS A 123 -9.88 -3.52 2.21
CA HIS A 123 -9.25 -4.23 3.29
C HIS A 123 -10.30 -4.63 4.32
N ASN A 124 -10.05 -5.73 5.03
CA ASN A 124 -10.90 -6.12 6.14
C ASN A 124 -10.78 -5.05 7.23
N VAL A 125 -11.81 -4.22 7.42
CA VAL A 125 -11.88 -3.26 8.53
C VAL A 125 -12.69 -3.92 9.64
N ALA A 126 -12.07 -4.11 10.80
CA ALA A 126 -12.81 -4.54 11.98
C ALA A 126 -13.76 -3.41 12.40
N ILE A 127 -15.06 -3.71 12.49
CA ILE A 127 -16.09 -2.81 13.00
C ILE A 127 -16.31 -3.21 14.46
N TYR A 128 -16.12 -2.26 15.38
CA TYR A 128 -16.33 -2.42 16.82
C TYR A 128 -17.52 -1.60 17.28
#